data_AF-A0AAJ7TK59-F1
#
_entry.id   AF-A0AAJ7TK59-F1
#
_cell.length_a   1.000
_cell.length_b   1.000
_cell.length_c   1.000
_cell.angle_alpha   90.00
_cell.angle_beta   90.00
_cell.angle_gamma   90.00
#
_symmetry.space_group_name_H-M   'P 1'
#
loop_
_entity.id
_entity.type
_entity.pdbx_description
1 polymer ?
#
loop_
_entity_poly.entity_id
_entity_poly.type
_entity_poly.pdbx_seq_one_letter_code
_entity_poly.pdbx_strand_id
1 'polypeptide(L)'
;MLRPPGHHSQRNEANGFCIFNNVAIAAERAKRTHGLRRILIVDWDIHHGQGTQFIFEDDPSVLYFSWHRYEHAKFWPNLRKSEFDCVGNGPGAGFNLNLPWNEVGMGNGDYLYAFLRTLLPVAYEFDPELVIVSAGFDSAIGDPEGMMSATPECFAHLTQLLGGLAGGRLCIVLEGGYNLCSLAESMCFTVQTLLGDPVPPLSGRMAPHVSAMESVHNLVTSHAPHWGCFRLHADPPELAAAFGADSGDLPWHHQPDLADPSVGLTAAIGTPNFNRLMRDHVTGLRVTVTPIRTAVSGFPEGSDGAAEVAGCATVQPKRLSAEQLSALLRGASPESAGEGAAAQVCGLLDQVLRGQVRNGAARVPTSQGLLVCASNYARQLGAKRTLLLSIGAEVPASVSDDGDVLVLDVQGAAAEPGEPARSGERHLVISWPEPGEGELLWTLLHLLLPMAYEFRPDLLLLVLGDASDRCQATARMMGHVTLLLQALAAGRVVALVTEAGDPSCSTLGSVVRSLQGRPPSPPTPGVRLSPPPTPANLQHLRGAVRAQGECWAMLRSWGSGGGGSAKKQLP
;
A
#
# COMPACT_ATOMS: atom_id res chain seq x y z
N MET A 1 -1.50 -4.73 25.20
CA MET A 1 -1.10 -6.15 25.19
C MET A 1 -1.89 -6.85 26.27
N LEU A 2 -2.67 -7.87 25.91
CA LEU A 2 -3.59 -8.56 26.81
C LEU A 2 -3.35 -10.07 26.72
N ARG A 3 -3.62 -10.79 27.82
CA ARG A 3 -3.85 -12.24 27.86
C ARG A 3 -4.95 -12.48 28.91
N PRO A 4 -5.92 -13.39 28.71
CA PRO A 4 -6.07 -14.28 27.54
C PRO A 4 -6.46 -13.56 26.23
N PRO A 5 -6.24 -14.19 25.05
CA PRO A 5 -6.76 -13.73 23.76
C PRO A 5 -8.29 -13.79 23.72
N GLY A 6 -8.91 -13.34 22.62
CA GLY A 6 -10.35 -13.19 22.49
C GLY A 6 -11.01 -13.72 21.20
N HIS A 7 -10.35 -13.69 20.04
CA HIS A 7 -11.05 -13.82 18.75
C HIS A 7 -11.78 -15.17 18.50
N HIS A 8 -11.45 -16.23 19.24
CA HIS A 8 -12.16 -17.52 19.18
C HIS A 8 -13.35 -17.63 20.13
N SER A 9 -13.42 -16.78 21.16
CA SER A 9 -14.47 -16.85 22.19
C SER A 9 -15.85 -16.57 21.57
N GLN A 10 -16.81 -17.43 21.91
CA GLN A 10 -18.17 -17.38 21.39
C GLN A 10 -19.13 -16.83 22.45
N ARG A 11 -20.40 -16.65 22.07
CA ARG A 11 -21.44 -16.11 22.95
C ARG A 11 -21.60 -16.86 24.28
N ASN A 12 -21.42 -18.19 24.26
CA ASN A 12 -21.67 -19.07 25.41
C ASN A 12 -20.59 -20.15 25.58
N GLU A 13 -19.41 -19.99 24.98
CA GLU A 13 -18.34 -20.98 25.03
C GLU A 13 -16.94 -20.32 24.94
N ALA A 14 -16.02 -20.79 25.78
CA ALA A 14 -14.58 -20.49 25.65
C ALA A 14 -13.95 -21.44 24.63
N ASN A 15 -13.06 -20.94 23.77
CA ASN A 15 -12.46 -21.72 22.69
C ASN A 15 -11.07 -21.17 22.36
N GLY A 16 -10.12 -22.02 21.90
CA GLY A 16 -8.80 -21.58 21.44
C GLY A 16 -8.06 -20.63 22.40
N PHE A 17 -7.91 -20.99 23.67
CA PHE A 17 -7.32 -20.13 24.72
C PHE A 17 -8.08 -18.82 25.04
N CYS A 18 -9.19 -18.54 24.36
CA CYS A 18 -10.00 -17.34 24.52
C CYS A 18 -11.16 -17.56 25.49
N ILE A 19 -11.33 -16.65 26.45
CA ILE A 19 -12.45 -16.70 27.43
C ILE A 19 -13.56 -15.74 27.03
N PHE A 20 -13.23 -14.49 26.75
CA PHE A 20 -14.14 -13.45 26.28
C PHE A 20 -13.60 -12.83 24.99
N ASN A 21 -14.49 -12.51 24.05
CA ASN A 21 -14.08 -11.92 22.79
C ASN A 21 -13.78 -10.41 22.93
N ASN A 22 -12.51 -10.09 23.23
CA ASN A 22 -12.03 -8.73 23.50
C ASN A 22 -12.40 -7.74 22.39
N VAL A 23 -12.14 -8.12 21.14
CA VAL A 23 -12.34 -7.27 19.96
C VAL A 23 -13.82 -7.08 19.65
N ALA A 24 -14.63 -8.15 19.74
CA ALA A 24 -16.07 -8.03 19.55
C ALA A 24 -16.74 -7.17 20.64
N ILE A 25 -16.32 -7.31 21.89
CA ILE A 25 -16.78 -6.46 23.00
C ILE A 25 -16.41 -4.99 22.73
N ALA A 26 -15.20 -4.71 22.26
CA ALA A 26 -14.76 -3.36 21.92
C ALA A 26 -15.60 -2.74 20.80
N ALA A 27 -15.88 -3.49 19.73
CA ALA A 27 -16.73 -3.04 18.63
C ALA A 27 -18.16 -2.73 19.09
N GLU A 28 -18.80 -3.65 19.83
CA GLU A 28 -20.14 -3.44 20.38
C GLU A 28 -20.20 -2.26 21.36
N ARG A 29 -19.16 -2.09 22.19
CA ARG A 29 -19.05 -0.94 23.09
C ARG A 29 -18.95 0.37 22.31
N ALA A 30 -18.17 0.40 21.23
CA ALA A 30 -18.01 1.58 20.39
C ALA A 30 -19.30 1.98 19.69
N LYS A 31 -20.06 1.01 19.16
CA LYS A 31 -21.41 1.25 18.60
C LYS A 31 -22.35 1.86 19.63
N ARG A 32 -22.46 1.24 20.82
CA ARG A 32 -23.42 1.65 21.85
C ARG A 32 -23.08 2.98 22.53
N THR A 33 -21.79 3.24 22.74
CA THR A 33 -21.33 4.39 23.56
C THR A 33 -20.98 5.60 22.70
N HIS A 34 -20.41 5.36 21.52
CA HIS A 34 -19.94 6.43 20.63
C HIS A 34 -20.79 6.57 19.36
N GLY A 35 -21.82 5.73 19.18
CA GLY A 35 -22.74 5.82 18.06
C GLY A 35 -22.11 5.47 16.71
N LEU A 36 -20.98 4.75 16.70
CA LEU A 36 -20.32 4.34 15.47
C LEU A 36 -21.21 3.37 14.68
N ARG A 37 -21.20 3.50 13.36
CA ARG A 37 -22.04 2.77 12.41
C ARG A 37 -21.25 1.88 11.46
N ARG A 38 -19.94 2.10 11.33
CA ARG A 38 -19.06 1.31 10.47
C ARG A 38 -17.75 1.02 11.21
N ILE A 39 -17.56 -0.21 11.65
CA ILE A 39 -16.34 -0.66 12.32
C ILE A 39 -15.69 -1.74 11.47
N LEU A 40 -14.41 -1.56 11.17
CA LEU A 40 -13.60 -2.58 10.51
C LEU A 40 -12.84 -3.36 11.57
N ILE A 41 -12.98 -4.69 11.56
CA ILE A 41 -12.12 -5.61 12.31
C ILE A 41 -11.21 -6.32 11.31
N VAL A 42 -9.90 -6.18 11.51
CA VAL A 42 -8.88 -6.90 10.72
C VAL A 42 -8.24 -7.95 11.62
N ASP A 43 -8.42 -9.21 11.29
CA ASP A 43 -7.78 -10.32 11.98
C ASP A 43 -6.62 -10.84 11.15
N TRP A 44 -5.41 -10.57 11.63
CA TRP A 44 -4.18 -11.04 11.01
C TRP A 44 -3.50 -12.16 11.82
N ASP A 45 -4.14 -12.64 12.89
CA ASP A 45 -3.77 -13.89 13.54
C ASP A 45 -3.81 -15.02 12.51
N ILE A 46 -2.97 -16.04 12.71
CA ILE A 46 -2.92 -17.15 11.74
C ILE A 46 -4.10 -18.10 11.87
N HIS A 47 -4.86 -18.04 12.96
CA HIS A 47 -6.07 -18.81 13.17
C HIS A 47 -7.31 -18.00 12.82
N HIS A 48 -8.34 -18.68 12.30
CA HIS A 48 -9.62 -18.04 12.05
C HIS A 48 -10.28 -17.63 13.37
N GLY A 49 -10.56 -16.34 13.54
CA GLY A 49 -11.36 -15.80 14.65
C GLY A 49 -12.86 -16.09 14.51
N GLN A 50 -13.25 -17.37 14.48
CA GLN A 50 -14.63 -17.82 14.30
C GLN A 50 -15.61 -17.22 15.32
N GLY A 51 -15.14 -16.94 16.54
CA GLY A 51 -15.97 -16.27 17.55
C GLY A 51 -16.38 -14.88 17.12
N THR A 52 -15.46 -14.11 16.56
CA THR A 52 -15.73 -12.76 16.01
C THR A 52 -16.64 -12.84 14.80
N GLN A 53 -16.39 -13.76 13.86
CA GLN A 53 -17.28 -14.00 12.71
C GLN A 53 -18.72 -14.27 13.18
N PHE A 54 -18.94 -15.21 14.09
CA PHE A 54 -20.30 -15.59 14.53
C PHE A 54 -21.05 -14.44 15.22
N ILE A 55 -20.35 -13.55 15.92
CA ILE A 55 -20.98 -12.41 16.61
C ILE A 55 -21.52 -11.38 15.61
N PHE A 56 -20.84 -11.16 14.48
CA PHE A 56 -21.18 -10.13 13.50
C PHE A 56 -21.72 -10.67 12.17
N GLU A 57 -21.96 -11.98 12.08
CA GLU A 57 -22.35 -12.69 10.85
C GLU A 57 -23.57 -12.08 10.13
N ASP A 58 -24.50 -11.47 10.88
CA ASP A 58 -25.72 -10.83 10.34
C ASP A 58 -25.69 -9.28 10.43
N ASP A 59 -24.56 -8.67 10.81
CA ASP A 59 -24.43 -7.25 11.16
C ASP A 59 -23.60 -6.44 10.14
N PRO A 60 -24.24 -5.66 9.23
CA PRO A 60 -23.53 -4.86 8.24
C PRO A 60 -22.82 -3.63 8.81
N SER A 61 -23.00 -3.32 10.10
CA SER A 61 -22.26 -2.23 10.75
C SER A 61 -20.83 -2.61 11.13
N VAL A 62 -20.49 -3.91 11.06
CA VAL A 62 -19.15 -4.43 11.34
C VAL A 62 -18.67 -5.24 10.14
N LEU A 63 -17.60 -4.76 9.51
CA LEU A 63 -16.87 -5.50 8.48
C LEU A 63 -15.77 -6.31 9.16
N TYR A 64 -15.82 -7.63 9.06
CA TYR A 64 -14.79 -8.54 9.56
C TYR A 64 -13.97 -9.10 8.41
N PHE A 65 -12.66 -8.93 8.47
CA PHE A 65 -11.70 -9.57 7.58
C PHE A 65 -10.80 -10.48 8.40
N SER A 66 -10.57 -11.71 7.94
CA SER A 66 -9.60 -12.62 8.51
C SER A 66 -8.88 -13.36 7.41
N TRP A 67 -7.54 -13.26 7.39
CA TRP A 67 -6.77 -14.36 6.82
C TRP A 67 -6.53 -15.42 7.88
N HIS A 68 -6.17 -16.63 7.47
CA HIS A 68 -5.82 -17.70 8.40
C HIS A 68 -5.27 -18.90 7.65
N ARG A 69 -4.40 -19.68 8.29
CA ARG A 69 -4.05 -21.02 7.81
C ARG A 69 -5.29 -21.89 7.81
N TYR A 70 -5.49 -22.65 6.74
CA TYR A 70 -6.70 -23.45 6.56
C TYR A 70 -6.41 -24.83 5.99
N GLU A 71 -5.53 -24.92 4.97
CA GLU A 71 -5.12 -26.19 4.33
C GLU A 71 -6.33 -27.10 4.00
N HIS A 72 -7.36 -26.52 3.38
CA HIS A 72 -8.62 -27.18 3.07
C HIS A 72 -9.30 -27.76 4.32
N ALA A 73 -9.48 -26.94 5.35
CA ALA A 73 -10.03 -27.29 6.67
C ALA A 73 -9.24 -28.35 7.46
N LYS A 74 -7.98 -28.64 7.10
CA LYS A 74 -7.11 -29.54 7.88
C LYS A 74 -6.46 -28.84 9.07
N PHE A 75 -6.30 -27.51 9.01
CA PHE A 75 -5.79 -26.73 10.12
C PHE A 75 -6.90 -26.34 11.10
N TRP A 76 -6.56 -26.25 12.39
CA TRP A 76 -7.49 -25.86 13.44
C TRP A 76 -8.03 -24.44 13.17
N PRO A 77 -9.34 -24.17 13.38
CA PRO A 77 -10.35 -24.99 14.06
C PRO A 77 -11.12 -25.99 13.17
N ASN A 78 -10.64 -26.26 11.95
CA ASN A 78 -11.22 -27.26 11.03
C ASN A 78 -12.67 -26.96 10.61
N LEU A 79 -13.05 -25.69 10.53
CA LEU A 79 -14.42 -25.28 10.24
C LEU A 79 -14.60 -24.94 8.76
N ARG A 80 -15.61 -25.55 8.12
CA ARG A 80 -16.10 -25.13 6.79
C ARG A 80 -16.54 -23.67 6.74
N LYS A 81 -16.93 -23.10 7.89
CA LYS A 81 -17.30 -21.67 8.02
C LYS A 81 -16.12 -20.69 7.88
N SER A 82 -14.88 -21.19 7.90
CA SER A 82 -13.67 -20.39 7.66
C SER A 82 -13.35 -20.26 6.16
N GLU A 83 -14.13 -20.91 5.28
CA GLU A 83 -13.91 -20.83 3.84
C GLU A 83 -14.26 -19.43 3.28
N PHE A 84 -13.65 -19.08 2.14
CA PHE A 84 -13.86 -17.80 1.46
C PHE A 84 -15.32 -17.53 1.04
N ASP A 85 -16.14 -18.57 0.86
CA ASP A 85 -17.53 -18.45 0.41
C ASP A 85 -18.53 -18.21 1.56
N CYS A 86 -18.04 -18.14 2.80
CA CYS A 86 -18.83 -17.81 3.98
C CYS A 86 -18.85 -16.29 4.19
N VAL A 87 -19.73 -15.61 3.45
CA VAL A 87 -19.73 -14.14 3.32
C VAL A 87 -20.58 -13.39 4.37
N GLY A 88 -21.13 -14.08 5.37
CA GLY A 88 -22.15 -13.56 6.30
C GLY A 88 -23.58 -13.89 5.84
N ASN A 89 -24.59 -13.62 6.67
CA ASN A 89 -25.99 -13.87 6.31
C ASN A 89 -26.87 -12.62 6.37
N GLY A 90 -28.02 -12.71 5.69
CA GLY A 90 -29.06 -11.69 5.75
C GLY A 90 -28.49 -10.29 5.43
N PRO A 91 -28.74 -9.28 6.29
CA PRO A 91 -28.18 -7.95 6.10
C PRO A 91 -26.65 -7.88 6.17
N GLY A 92 -25.98 -8.82 6.83
CA GLY A 92 -24.53 -8.91 6.96
C GLY A 92 -23.82 -9.60 5.78
N ALA A 93 -24.56 -10.09 4.79
CA ALA A 93 -23.98 -10.73 3.61
C ALA A 93 -23.05 -9.77 2.84
N GLY A 94 -21.79 -10.16 2.70
CA GLY A 94 -20.70 -9.37 2.14
C GLY A 94 -19.79 -8.71 3.19
N PHE A 95 -20.16 -8.71 4.47
CA PHE A 95 -19.40 -8.05 5.56
C PHE A 95 -18.52 -9.02 6.37
N ASN A 96 -18.39 -10.28 5.92
CA ASN A 96 -17.48 -11.27 6.48
C ASN A 96 -16.55 -11.80 5.38
N LEU A 97 -15.27 -11.39 5.40
CA LEU A 97 -14.27 -11.75 4.40
C LEU A 97 -13.26 -12.74 5.00
N ASN A 98 -13.35 -13.99 4.58
CA ASN A 98 -12.38 -15.02 4.94
C ASN A 98 -11.38 -15.23 3.80
N LEU A 99 -10.08 -15.17 4.12
CA LEU A 99 -8.97 -15.46 3.20
C LEU A 99 -8.17 -16.69 3.70
N PRO A 100 -8.60 -17.91 3.34
CA PRO A 100 -7.96 -19.12 3.83
C PRO A 100 -6.66 -19.42 3.06
N TRP A 101 -5.56 -19.56 3.79
CA TRP A 101 -4.29 -20.05 3.23
C TRP A 101 -4.30 -21.58 3.15
N ASN A 102 -4.29 -22.09 1.92
CA ASN A 102 -4.30 -23.53 1.66
C ASN A 102 -2.91 -24.18 1.65
N GLU A 103 -1.87 -23.38 1.80
CA GLU A 103 -0.49 -23.82 2.01
C GLU A 103 0.17 -23.01 3.14
N VAL A 104 1.22 -23.57 3.74
CA VAL A 104 2.07 -22.91 4.73
C VAL A 104 3.20 -22.13 4.05
N GLY A 105 3.95 -21.36 4.83
CA GLY A 105 5.12 -20.63 4.32
C GLY A 105 4.81 -19.31 3.62
N MET A 106 3.56 -18.82 3.68
CA MET A 106 3.16 -17.52 3.15
C MET A 106 4.04 -16.41 3.74
N GLY A 107 4.56 -15.54 2.89
CA GLY A 107 5.52 -14.49 3.24
C GLY A 107 4.99 -13.08 3.05
N ASN A 108 5.91 -12.11 3.10
CA ASN A 108 5.62 -10.69 2.96
C ASN A 108 4.82 -10.35 1.69
N GLY A 109 5.18 -10.98 0.56
CA GLY A 109 4.51 -10.79 -0.73
C GLY A 109 3.05 -11.23 -0.69
N ASP A 110 2.76 -12.37 -0.08
CA ASP A 110 1.41 -12.92 0.06
C ASP A 110 0.51 -12.02 0.91
N TYR A 111 1.05 -11.54 2.03
CA TYR A 111 0.33 -10.69 2.98
C TYR A 111 0.01 -9.33 2.38
N LEU A 112 0.97 -8.72 1.68
CA LEU A 112 0.73 -7.49 0.95
C LEU A 112 -0.21 -7.71 -0.24
N TYR A 113 -0.10 -8.82 -0.95
CA TYR A 113 -1.00 -9.15 -2.05
C TYR A 113 -2.44 -9.26 -1.56
N ALA A 114 -2.67 -9.95 -0.43
CA ALA A 114 -3.97 -9.96 0.24
C ALA A 114 -4.46 -8.54 0.58
N PHE A 115 -3.63 -7.74 1.26
CA PHE A 115 -4.03 -6.38 1.66
C PHE A 115 -4.39 -5.51 0.46
N LEU A 116 -3.55 -5.50 -0.58
CA LEU A 116 -3.71 -4.63 -1.74
C LEU A 116 -4.83 -5.08 -2.67
N ARG A 117 -5.08 -6.40 -2.78
CA ARG A 117 -6.05 -6.96 -3.73
C ARG A 117 -7.40 -7.29 -3.12
N THR A 118 -7.51 -7.34 -1.80
CA THR A 118 -8.78 -7.60 -1.10
C THR A 118 -9.09 -6.52 -0.06
N LEU A 119 -8.37 -6.50 1.06
CA LEU A 119 -8.73 -5.75 2.26
C LEU A 119 -8.79 -4.23 2.02
N LEU A 120 -7.75 -3.61 1.47
CA LEU A 120 -7.69 -2.16 1.32
C LEU A 120 -8.77 -1.63 0.37
N PRO A 121 -8.98 -2.19 -0.84
CA PRO A 121 -10.09 -1.77 -1.69
C PRO A 121 -11.45 -1.79 -0.97
N VAL A 122 -11.74 -2.86 -0.24
CA VAL A 122 -12.98 -3.00 0.53
C VAL A 122 -13.04 -2.02 1.70
N ALA A 123 -11.96 -1.83 2.44
CA ALA A 123 -11.89 -0.92 3.57
C ALA A 123 -12.10 0.55 3.16
N TYR A 124 -11.55 0.95 2.01
CA TYR A 124 -11.75 2.29 1.46
C TYR A 124 -13.16 2.50 0.89
N GLU A 125 -13.81 1.45 0.37
CA GLU A 125 -15.23 1.49 -0.03
C GLU A 125 -16.16 1.53 1.19
N PHE A 126 -15.84 0.78 2.25
CA PHE A 126 -16.60 0.73 3.51
C PHE A 126 -16.47 2.02 4.34
N ASP A 127 -15.35 2.74 4.21
CA ASP A 127 -15.05 4.01 4.90
C ASP A 127 -15.32 3.94 6.42
N PRO A 128 -14.60 3.06 7.16
CA PRO A 128 -14.88 2.78 8.57
C PRO A 128 -14.65 4.00 9.45
N GLU A 129 -15.35 4.03 10.58
CA GLU A 129 -15.25 5.06 11.62
C GLU A 129 -14.35 4.63 12.77
N LEU A 130 -13.98 3.34 12.85
CA LEU A 130 -12.99 2.76 13.75
C LEU A 130 -12.40 1.51 13.09
N VAL A 131 -11.09 1.31 13.25
CA VAL A 131 -10.40 0.06 12.89
C VAL A 131 -9.89 -0.61 14.16
N ILE A 132 -10.23 -1.90 14.33
CA ILE A 132 -9.70 -2.75 15.41
C ILE A 132 -8.95 -3.89 14.76
N VAL A 133 -7.75 -4.19 15.22
CA VAL A 133 -6.93 -5.30 14.71
C VAL A 133 -6.84 -6.37 15.79
N SER A 134 -7.34 -7.56 15.47
CA SER A 134 -7.01 -8.81 16.17
C SER A 134 -5.59 -9.19 15.75
N ALA A 135 -4.62 -8.78 16.57
CA ALA A 135 -3.21 -8.79 16.23
C ALA A 135 -2.49 -10.01 16.81
N GLY A 136 -2.70 -11.16 16.19
CA GLY A 136 -1.91 -12.36 16.44
C GLY A 136 -0.61 -12.34 15.64
N PHE A 137 0.51 -12.67 16.28
CA PHE A 137 1.82 -12.71 15.63
C PHE A 137 2.33 -14.13 15.41
N ASP A 138 1.44 -15.12 15.47
CA ASP A 138 1.67 -16.49 15.03
C ASP A 138 1.66 -16.64 13.50
N SER A 139 1.23 -15.60 12.79
CA SER A 139 1.41 -15.41 11.35
C SER A 139 2.85 -15.01 10.96
N ALA A 140 3.74 -14.79 11.93
CA ALA A 140 5.12 -14.41 11.70
C ALA A 140 6.07 -15.62 11.56
N ILE A 141 7.23 -15.37 10.95
CA ILE A 141 8.28 -16.37 10.74
C ILE A 141 8.73 -17.03 12.05
N GLY A 142 8.90 -18.35 12.01
CA GLY A 142 9.40 -19.15 13.12
C GLY A 142 8.36 -19.48 14.20
N ASP A 143 7.11 -19.05 14.03
CA ASP A 143 6.03 -19.50 14.90
C ASP A 143 5.71 -20.99 14.69
N PRO A 144 5.58 -21.80 15.77
CA PRO A 144 5.36 -23.24 15.65
C PRO A 144 3.95 -23.61 15.16
N GLU A 145 2.94 -22.77 15.37
CA GLU A 145 1.56 -23.07 14.96
C GLU A 145 1.31 -22.56 13.54
N GLY A 146 1.69 -21.32 13.24
CA GLY A 146 1.42 -20.72 11.94
C GLY A 146 2.24 -21.31 10.80
N MET A 147 3.51 -21.63 11.05
CA MET A 147 4.45 -22.12 10.02
C MET A 147 4.51 -21.21 8.77
N MET A 148 4.34 -19.90 8.96
CA MET A 148 4.44 -18.90 7.89
C MET A 148 5.85 -18.30 7.81
N SER A 149 6.09 -17.47 6.80
CA SER A 149 7.40 -16.89 6.49
C SER A 149 7.42 -15.36 6.48
N ALA A 150 6.32 -14.70 6.87
CA ALA A 150 6.28 -13.24 6.94
C ALA A 150 7.23 -12.73 8.03
N THR A 151 8.08 -11.77 7.68
CA THR A 151 9.06 -11.23 8.63
C THR A 151 8.44 -10.14 9.51
N PRO A 152 8.99 -9.87 10.71
CA PRO A 152 8.41 -8.91 11.65
C PRO A 152 8.15 -7.51 11.07
N GLU A 153 9.01 -7.04 10.16
CA GLU A 153 8.83 -5.75 9.51
C GLU A 153 7.56 -5.68 8.64
N CYS A 154 7.01 -6.81 8.19
CA CYS A 154 5.75 -6.83 7.44
C CYS A 154 4.61 -6.19 8.23
N PHE A 155 4.54 -6.47 9.53
CA PHE A 155 3.49 -5.92 10.40
C PHE A 155 3.59 -4.39 10.56
N ALA A 156 4.77 -3.79 10.38
CA ALA A 156 4.90 -2.34 10.29
C ALA A 156 4.19 -1.78 9.05
N HIS A 157 4.31 -2.46 7.90
CA HIS A 157 3.61 -2.08 6.67
C HIS A 157 2.11 -2.28 6.77
N LEU A 158 1.64 -3.42 7.26
CA LEU A 158 0.20 -3.69 7.45
C LEU A 158 -0.43 -2.62 8.35
N THR A 159 0.24 -2.27 9.45
CA THR A 159 -0.19 -1.20 10.36
C THR A 159 -0.25 0.16 9.65
N GLN A 160 0.78 0.52 8.87
CA GLN A 160 0.86 1.80 8.16
C GLN A 160 -0.26 1.92 7.11
N LEU A 161 -0.57 0.83 6.39
CA LEU A 161 -1.61 0.79 5.38
C LEU A 161 -3.02 0.99 5.97
N LEU A 162 -3.24 0.57 7.23
CA LEU A 162 -4.49 0.81 7.96
C LEU A 162 -4.55 2.19 8.63
N GLY A 163 -3.40 2.83 8.88
CA GLY A 163 -3.28 4.06 9.68
C GLY A 163 -4.01 5.29 9.13
N GLY A 164 -4.40 5.28 7.85
CA GLY A 164 -5.20 6.36 7.25
C GLY A 164 -6.70 6.20 7.44
N LEU A 165 -7.18 4.97 7.63
CA LEU A 165 -8.60 4.66 7.77
C LEU A 165 -9.13 5.24 9.09
N ALA A 166 -10.45 5.50 9.14
CA ALA A 166 -11.11 6.01 10.33
C ALA A 166 -10.48 7.29 10.92
N GLY A 167 -9.82 8.12 10.10
CA GLY A 167 -9.08 9.29 10.58
C GLY A 167 -7.99 8.93 11.61
N GLY A 168 -7.32 7.79 11.42
CA GLY A 168 -6.26 7.29 12.31
C GLY A 168 -6.74 6.62 13.59
N ARG A 169 -8.05 6.37 13.74
CA ARG A 169 -8.59 5.61 14.89
C ARG A 169 -8.35 4.12 14.68
N LEU A 170 -7.14 3.70 15.07
CA LEU A 170 -6.66 2.33 14.97
C LEU A 170 -6.37 1.76 16.37
N CYS A 171 -6.97 0.62 16.69
CA CYS A 171 -6.72 -0.12 17.93
C CYS A 171 -6.08 -1.47 17.63
N ILE A 172 -4.87 -1.72 18.13
CA ILE A 172 -4.19 -3.02 18.03
C ILE A 172 -4.41 -3.81 19.32
N VAL A 173 -4.99 -5.01 19.21
CA VAL A 173 -5.29 -5.89 20.35
C VAL A 173 -4.53 -7.20 20.16
N LEU A 174 -3.61 -7.52 21.07
CA LEU A 174 -2.82 -8.75 20.99
C LEU A 174 -3.71 -10.00 21.10
N GLU A 175 -3.55 -10.94 20.16
CA GLU A 175 -4.17 -12.26 20.15
C GLU A 175 -3.09 -13.37 20.33
N GLY A 176 -2.82 -14.20 19.32
CA GLY A 176 -1.82 -15.26 19.30
C GLY A 176 -0.37 -14.81 19.07
N GLY A 177 0.53 -15.78 18.91
CA GLY A 177 1.98 -15.61 18.78
C GLY A 177 2.74 -16.39 19.85
N TYR A 178 3.43 -17.43 19.42
CA TYR A 178 3.98 -18.47 20.29
C TYR A 178 5.50 -18.63 20.15
N ASN A 179 6.10 -18.12 19.06
CA ASN A 179 7.53 -17.82 19.07
C ASN A 179 7.80 -16.47 19.76
N LEU A 180 8.39 -16.52 20.96
CA LEU A 180 8.62 -15.33 21.79
C LEU A 180 9.48 -14.26 21.10
N CYS A 181 10.45 -14.66 20.27
CA CYS A 181 11.30 -13.69 19.56
C CYS A 181 10.51 -13.02 18.44
N SER A 182 9.83 -13.80 17.60
CA SER A 182 9.04 -13.29 16.49
C SER A 182 7.88 -12.41 16.96
N LEU A 183 7.18 -12.84 18.02
CA LEU A 183 6.14 -12.06 18.71
C LEU A 183 6.65 -10.70 19.16
N ALA A 184 7.78 -10.68 19.89
CA ALA A 184 8.31 -9.44 20.46
C ALA A 184 8.74 -8.46 19.36
N GLU A 185 9.44 -8.94 18.32
CA GLU A 185 9.90 -8.07 17.23
C GLU A 185 8.74 -7.55 16.38
N SER A 186 7.75 -8.40 16.08
CA SER A 186 6.58 -8.01 15.29
C SER A 186 5.74 -6.95 16.02
N MET A 187 5.53 -7.16 17.33
CA MET A 187 4.83 -6.18 18.17
C MET A 187 5.62 -4.86 18.30
N CYS A 188 6.96 -4.92 18.41
CA CYS A 188 7.80 -3.72 18.41
C CYS A 188 7.62 -2.90 17.12
N PHE A 189 7.66 -3.56 15.96
CA PHE A 189 7.44 -2.90 14.67
C PHE A 189 6.03 -2.31 14.54
N THR A 190 4.99 -3.03 14.99
CA THR A 190 3.62 -2.48 15.04
C THR A 190 3.54 -1.23 15.93
N VAL A 191 4.13 -1.26 17.13
CA VAL A 191 4.13 -0.10 18.05
C VAL A 191 4.92 1.08 17.50
N GLN A 192 6.08 0.84 16.87
CA GLN A 192 6.86 1.87 16.20
C GLN A 192 6.03 2.57 15.11
N THR A 193 5.33 1.81 14.28
CA THR A 193 4.42 2.41 13.27
C THR A 193 3.30 3.22 13.92
N LEU A 194 2.69 2.73 15.01
CA LEU A 194 1.67 3.50 15.74
C LEU A 194 2.21 4.82 16.33
N LEU A 195 3.48 4.84 16.74
CA LEU A 195 4.18 6.05 17.19
C LEU A 195 4.57 6.98 16.03
N GLY A 196 4.40 6.55 14.79
CA GLY A 196 4.71 7.30 13.59
C GLY A 196 6.18 7.24 13.18
N ASP A 197 6.92 6.22 13.63
CA ASP A 197 8.28 5.93 13.15
C ASP A 197 8.28 5.50 11.68
N PRO A 198 9.41 5.62 10.96
CA PRO A 198 9.45 5.25 9.56
C PRO A 198 9.39 3.73 9.41
N VAL A 199 8.57 3.26 8.47
CA VAL A 199 8.44 1.83 8.19
C VAL A 199 9.75 1.33 7.53
N PRO A 200 10.39 0.27 8.04
CA PRO A 200 11.61 -0.28 7.43
C PRO A 200 11.33 -0.85 6.03
N PRO A 201 12.35 -1.02 5.16
CA PRO A 201 12.16 -1.71 3.89
C PRO A 201 11.88 -3.22 4.10
N LEU A 202 11.04 -3.80 3.25
CA LEU A 202 10.80 -5.24 3.24
C LEU A 202 11.97 -6.02 2.65
N SER A 203 12.36 -7.06 3.38
CA SER A 203 13.14 -8.18 2.85
C SER A 203 12.24 -9.20 2.15
N GLY A 204 12.83 -10.19 1.48
CA GLY A 204 12.06 -11.23 0.80
C GLY A 204 11.69 -10.90 -0.63
N ARG A 205 11.32 -11.96 -1.36
CA ARG A 205 10.63 -11.90 -2.63
C ARG A 205 9.21 -11.35 -2.44
N MET A 206 8.80 -10.41 -3.28
CA MET A 206 7.45 -9.82 -3.25
C MET A 206 6.43 -10.54 -4.14
N ALA A 207 6.88 -11.39 -5.06
CA ALA A 207 5.97 -12.20 -5.86
C ALA A 207 5.12 -13.10 -4.94
N PRO A 208 3.78 -13.04 -5.03
CA PRO A 208 2.91 -13.90 -4.23
C PRO A 208 3.02 -15.36 -4.68
N HIS A 209 2.82 -16.27 -3.74
CA HIS A 209 2.66 -17.68 -3.97
C HIS A 209 1.42 -17.95 -4.84
N VAL A 210 1.48 -19.01 -5.64
CA VAL A 210 0.38 -19.43 -6.51
C VAL A 210 -0.87 -19.71 -5.66
N SER A 211 -0.75 -20.53 -4.61
CA SER A 211 -1.85 -20.80 -3.65
C SER A 211 -2.44 -19.51 -3.02
N ALA A 212 -1.62 -18.49 -2.77
CA ALA A 212 -2.12 -17.21 -2.25
C ALA A 212 -2.96 -16.46 -3.30
N MET A 213 -2.52 -16.44 -4.56
CA MET A 213 -3.28 -15.87 -5.68
C MET A 213 -4.61 -16.59 -5.90
N GLU A 214 -4.67 -17.91 -5.74
CA GLU A 214 -5.91 -18.69 -5.79
C GLU A 214 -6.89 -18.25 -4.71
N SER A 215 -6.40 -18.19 -3.48
CA SER A 215 -7.20 -17.85 -2.29
C SER A 215 -7.78 -16.44 -2.42
N VAL A 216 -6.97 -15.47 -2.89
CA VAL A 216 -7.42 -14.11 -3.19
C VAL A 216 -8.42 -14.10 -4.33
N HIS A 217 -8.20 -14.84 -5.42
CA HIS A 217 -9.15 -14.91 -6.54
C HIS A 217 -10.51 -15.44 -6.10
N ASN A 218 -10.54 -16.49 -5.28
CA ASN A 218 -11.77 -17.09 -4.76
C ASN A 218 -12.53 -16.14 -3.83
N LEU A 219 -11.82 -15.44 -2.94
CA LEU A 219 -12.41 -14.38 -2.11
C LEU A 219 -13.00 -13.27 -2.98
N VAL A 220 -12.22 -12.72 -3.90
CA VAL A 220 -12.67 -11.63 -4.79
C VAL A 220 -13.90 -12.05 -5.59
N THR A 221 -13.90 -13.26 -6.14
CA THR A 221 -15.03 -13.78 -6.94
C THR A 221 -16.29 -13.95 -6.09
N SER A 222 -16.19 -14.52 -4.89
CA SER A 222 -17.34 -14.70 -3.98
C SER A 222 -17.89 -13.36 -3.46
N HIS A 223 -17.05 -12.33 -3.36
CA HIS A 223 -17.43 -11.02 -2.82
C HIS A 223 -17.76 -9.97 -3.89
N ALA A 224 -17.50 -10.24 -5.17
CA ALA A 224 -17.78 -9.31 -6.27
C ALA A 224 -19.24 -8.81 -6.36
N PRO A 225 -20.27 -9.60 -6.01
CA PRO A 225 -21.65 -9.11 -5.94
C PRO A 225 -21.89 -8.05 -4.84
N HIS A 226 -21.04 -8.03 -3.82
CA HIS A 226 -21.22 -7.21 -2.61
C HIS A 226 -20.41 -5.91 -2.64
N TRP A 227 -19.27 -5.88 -3.34
CA TRP A 227 -18.33 -4.77 -3.31
C TRP A 227 -18.00 -4.24 -4.70
N GLY A 228 -18.18 -2.93 -4.91
CA GLY A 228 -17.90 -2.25 -6.17
C GLY A 228 -16.42 -2.34 -6.56
N CYS A 229 -15.51 -2.31 -5.59
CA CYS A 229 -14.07 -2.39 -5.77
C CYS A 229 -13.60 -3.66 -6.49
N PHE A 230 -14.37 -4.75 -6.41
CA PHE A 230 -14.04 -6.02 -7.08
C PHE A 230 -14.51 -6.10 -8.52
N ARG A 231 -15.29 -5.11 -9.01
CA ARG A 231 -15.67 -5.04 -10.43
C ARG A 231 -14.45 -4.96 -11.35
N LEU A 232 -13.29 -4.50 -10.87
CA LEU A 232 -12.05 -4.55 -11.66
C LEU A 232 -11.65 -5.97 -12.05
N HIS A 233 -11.93 -6.94 -11.18
CA HIS A 233 -11.49 -8.32 -11.28
C HIS A 233 -12.57 -9.27 -11.81
N ALA A 234 -13.83 -8.81 -11.91
CA ALA A 234 -14.89 -9.59 -12.55
C ALA A 234 -14.59 -9.76 -14.04
N ASP A 235 -14.38 -11.01 -14.47
CA ASP A 235 -14.35 -11.32 -15.90
C ASP A 235 -15.73 -11.04 -16.52
N PRO A 236 -15.78 -10.56 -17.78
CA PRO A 236 -17.04 -10.61 -18.52
C PRO A 236 -17.52 -12.07 -18.56
N PRO A 237 -18.85 -12.32 -18.50
CA PRO A 237 -19.43 -13.66 -18.40
C PRO A 237 -19.07 -14.64 -19.54
N GLU A 238 -18.29 -14.23 -20.55
CA GLU A 238 -17.89 -15.06 -21.69
C GLU A 238 -16.54 -15.80 -21.49
N LEU A 239 -15.76 -15.49 -20.44
CA LEU A 239 -14.39 -16.01 -20.29
C LEU A 239 -14.22 -17.17 -19.29
N ALA A 240 -15.31 -17.78 -18.83
CA ALA A 240 -15.27 -18.95 -17.95
C ALA A 240 -14.92 -20.28 -18.67
N ALA A 241 -14.58 -20.24 -19.96
CA ALA A 241 -14.45 -21.43 -20.80
C ALA A 241 -13.06 -21.57 -21.45
N ALA A 242 -11.97 -21.47 -20.68
CA ALA A 242 -10.65 -21.92 -21.16
C ALA A 242 -9.61 -22.04 -20.04
N PHE A 243 -9.68 -23.05 -19.16
CA PHE A 243 -8.54 -23.41 -18.32
C PHE A 243 -8.39 -24.94 -18.22
N GLY A 244 -7.35 -25.44 -18.88
CA GLY A 244 -6.76 -26.75 -18.63
C GLY A 244 -5.41 -26.54 -17.92
N ALA A 245 -5.14 -27.34 -16.90
CA ALA A 245 -3.93 -27.28 -16.10
C ALA A 245 -2.73 -27.89 -16.85
N ASP A 246 -1.62 -27.15 -16.90
CA ASP A 246 -0.28 -27.74 -16.83
C ASP A 246 0.73 -26.65 -16.39
N SER A 247 1.44 -26.90 -15.29
CA SER A 247 2.42 -26.00 -14.70
C SER A 247 3.82 -26.35 -15.19
N GLY A 248 4.28 -25.66 -16.23
CA GLY A 248 5.69 -25.65 -16.62
C GLY A 248 6.40 -24.41 -16.06
N ASP A 249 7.57 -24.61 -15.46
CA ASP A 249 8.47 -23.52 -15.06
C ASP A 249 8.92 -22.72 -16.30
N LEU A 250 8.46 -21.47 -16.41
CA LEU A 250 8.94 -20.54 -17.43
C LEU A 250 10.17 -19.77 -16.93
N PRO A 251 11.13 -19.44 -17.82
CA PRO A 251 12.35 -18.73 -17.46
C PRO A 251 12.02 -17.25 -17.19
N TRP A 252 12.21 -16.82 -15.95
CA TRP A 252 11.89 -15.46 -15.50
C TRP A 252 13.07 -14.51 -15.73
N HIS A 253 12.76 -13.26 -16.10
CA HIS A 253 13.73 -12.16 -15.97
C HIS A 253 13.98 -11.92 -14.48
N HIS A 254 15.01 -12.57 -13.96
CA HIS A 254 15.55 -12.32 -12.65
C HIS A 254 15.97 -10.84 -12.57
N GLN A 255 15.24 -10.04 -11.79
CA GLN A 255 15.94 -8.95 -11.11
C GLN A 255 17.07 -9.62 -10.32
N PRO A 256 18.32 -9.13 -10.40
CA PRO A 256 19.40 -9.73 -9.63
C PRO A 256 18.98 -9.74 -8.15
N ASP A 257 18.93 -10.93 -7.57
CA ASP A 257 18.68 -11.12 -6.15
C ASP A 257 19.70 -10.27 -5.39
N LEU A 258 19.28 -9.11 -4.91
CA LEU A 258 19.95 -8.47 -3.79
C LEU A 258 20.02 -9.56 -2.73
N ALA A 259 21.22 -9.91 -2.26
CA ALA A 259 21.42 -10.95 -1.26
C ALA A 259 20.33 -10.84 -0.19
N ASP A 260 19.39 -11.79 -0.20
CA ASP A 260 18.15 -11.66 0.54
C ASP A 260 18.36 -12.23 1.95
N PRO A 261 18.47 -11.38 2.98
CA PRO A 261 18.74 -11.84 4.34
C PRO A 261 17.62 -12.75 4.87
N SER A 262 16.40 -12.66 4.31
CA SER A 262 15.27 -13.51 4.71
C SER A 262 15.47 -14.98 4.32
N VAL A 263 16.25 -15.30 3.28
CA VAL A 263 16.52 -16.70 2.86
C VAL A 263 17.30 -17.44 3.93
N GLY A 264 18.34 -16.81 4.49
CA GLY A 264 19.10 -17.37 5.61
C GLY A 264 18.27 -17.50 6.88
N LEU A 265 17.29 -16.61 7.07
CA LEU A 265 16.37 -16.62 8.20
C LEU A 265 15.39 -17.79 8.12
N THR A 266 14.75 -17.99 6.97
CA THR A 266 13.84 -19.12 6.71
C THR A 266 14.55 -20.45 6.83
N ALA A 267 15.77 -20.57 6.30
CA ALA A 267 16.58 -21.79 6.43
C ALA A 267 16.98 -22.12 7.88
N ALA A 268 16.96 -21.13 8.78
CA ALA A 268 17.33 -21.29 10.18
C ALA A 268 16.17 -21.63 11.11
N ILE A 269 14.92 -21.70 10.61
CA ILE A 269 13.75 -22.05 11.43
C ILE A 269 13.98 -23.41 12.13
N GLY A 270 13.64 -23.47 13.42
CA GLY A 270 13.83 -24.67 14.26
C GLY A 270 15.29 -24.94 14.66
N THR A 271 16.26 -24.17 14.17
CA THR A 271 17.67 -24.30 14.59
C THR A 271 17.97 -23.48 15.85
N PRO A 272 19.00 -23.84 16.64
CA PRO A 272 19.42 -23.04 17.80
C PRO A 272 19.84 -21.60 17.47
N ASN A 273 20.18 -21.34 16.20
CA ASN A 273 20.67 -20.03 15.74
C ASN A 273 19.55 -19.09 15.28
N PHE A 274 18.30 -19.57 15.15
CA PHE A 274 17.18 -18.77 14.64
C PHE A 274 17.04 -17.43 15.35
N ASN A 275 16.93 -17.43 16.67
CA ASN A 275 16.74 -16.20 17.46
C ASN A 275 17.90 -15.21 17.33
N ARG A 276 19.13 -15.70 17.08
CA ARG A 276 20.27 -14.83 16.81
C ARG A 276 20.16 -14.17 15.43
N LEU A 277 19.87 -14.98 14.41
CA LEU A 277 19.69 -14.49 13.03
C LEU A 277 18.51 -13.52 12.92
N MET A 278 17.41 -13.77 13.62
CA MET A 278 16.28 -12.85 13.75
C MET A 278 16.72 -11.49 14.31
N ARG A 279 17.48 -11.48 15.40
CA ARG A 279 17.96 -10.22 16.00
C ARG A 279 18.95 -9.50 15.09
N ASP A 280 19.84 -10.23 14.43
CA ASP A 280 20.80 -9.66 13.49
C ASP A 280 20.07 -9.03 12.28
N HIS A 281 19.05 -9.73 11.74
CA HIS A 281 18.16 -9.23 10.69
C HIS A 281 17.43 -7.94 11.11
N VAL A 282 16.72 -7.98 12.24
CA VAL A 282 15.96 -6.82 12.75
C VAL A 282 16.89 -5.65 13.07
N THR A 283 18.09 -5.90 13.62
CA THR A 283 19.08 -4.87 13.88
C THR A 283 19.56 -4.20 12.58
N GLY A 284 19.73 -4.99 11.51
CA GLY A 284 20.07 -4.48 10.18
C GLY A 284 18.99 -3.64 9.51
N LEU A 285 17.73 -3.78 9.94
CA LEU A 285 16.58 -3.04 9.42
C LEU A 285 16.26 -1.75 10.20
N ARG A 286 16.92 -1.48 11.32
CA ARG A 286 16.63 -0.29 12.13
C ARG A 286 16.87 0.99 11.33
N VAL A 287 15.77 1.66 10.99
CA VAL A 287 15.80 2.98 10.38
C VAL A 287 15.97 4.02 11.47
N THR A 288 17.00 4.85 11.37
CA THR A 288 17.19 5.97 12.30
C THR A 288 16.00 6.93 12.19
N VAL A 289 15.31 7.15 13.29
CA VAL A 289 14.28 8.19 13.37
C VAL A 289 14.97 9.54 13.21
N THR A 290 14.66 10.25 12.13
CA THR A 290 15.23 11.57 11.87
C THR A 290 14.70 12.59 12.90
N PRO A 291 15.56 13.50 13.41
CA PRO A 291 15.13 14.51 14.39
C PRO A 291 14.00 15.41 13.87
N ILE A 292 14.01 15.67 12.56
CA ILE A 292 12.98 16.43 11.86
C ILE A 292 12.21 15.46 10.98
N ARG A 293 10.90 15.39 11.15
CA ARG A 293 10.04 14.55 10.31
C ARG A 293 9.85 15.18 8.93
N THR A 294 9.34 16.41 8.90
CA THR A 294 8.96 17.08 7.66
C THR A 294 9.63 18.44 7.55
N ALA A 295 10.17 18.74 6.38
CA ALA A 295 10.68 20.06 6.05
C ALA A 295 10.04 20.61 4.78
N VAL A 296 10.05 21.92 4.63
CA VAL A 296 9.39 22.62 3.53
C VAL A 296 10.34 23.63 2.88
N SER A 297 10.13 23.88 1.59
CA SER A 297 10.83 24.95 0.85
C SER A 297 9.87 25.68 -0.07
N GLY A 298 10.13 26.97 -0.33
CA GLY A 298 9.23 27.81 -1.13
C GLY A 298 8.03 28.38 -0.39
N PHE A 299 8.09 28.46 0.96
CA PHE A 299 7.06 29.04 1.82
C PHE A 299 7.63 30.26 2.56
N PRO A 300 7.46 31.50 2.03
CA PRO A 300 7.91 32.70 2.72
C PRO A 300 7.15 32.94 4.03
N GLU A 301 7.81 33.48 5.05
CA GLU A 301 7.16 33.84 6.31
C GLU A 301 6.03 34.86 6.06
N GLY A 302 4.83 34.54 6.55
CA GLY A 302 3.63 35.38 6.35
C GLY A 302 2.89 35.16 5.03
N SER A 303 3.26 34.16 4.22
CA SER A 303 2.47 33.77 3.05
C SER A 303 1.16 33.09 3.43
N ASP A 304 0.17 33.13 2.53
CA ASP A 304 -0.95 32.17 2.55
C ASP A 304 -0.37 30.74 2.62
N GLY A 305 -0.86 29.94 3.56
CA GLY A 305 -0.34 28.58 3.85
C GLY A 305 0.54 28.45 5.10
N ALA A 306 0.85 29.53 5.84
CA ALA A 306 1.66 29.45 7.07
C ALA A 306 1.08 28.50 8.14
N ALA A 307 -0.26 28.41 8.23
CA ALA A 307 -0.94 27.46 9.12
C ALA A 307 -0.76 25.99 8.67
N GLU A 308 -0.59 25.76 7.37
CA GLU A 308 -0.51 24.43 6.76
C GLU A 308 0.87 23.79 6.97
N VAL A 309 1.91 24.61 6.98
CA VAL A 309 3.30 24.18 7.22
C VAL A 309 3.72 24.30 8.69
N ALA A 310 2.78 24.61 9.59
CA ALA A 310 3.05 24.74 11.01
C ALA A 310 3.63 23.44 11.58
N GLY A 311 4.85 23.51 12.13
CA GLY A 311 5.60 22.37 12.68
C GLY A 311 6.59 21.72 11.71
N CYS A 312 6.69 22.20 10.46
CA CYS A 312 7.76 21.81 9.55
C CYS A 312 9.02 22.65 9.76
N ALA A 313 10.19 22.07 9.48
CA ALA A 313 11.43 22.84 9.36
C ALA A 313 11.51 23.54 7.99
N THR A 314 12.19 24.68 7.89
CA THR A 314 12.39 25.37 6.61
C THR A 314 13.75 25.02 6.02
N VAL A 315 13.77 24.60 4.75
CA VAL A 315 14.98 24.30 4.00
C VAL A 315 15.37 25.45 3.09
N GLN A 316 16.60 25.90 3.25
CA GLN A 316 17.20 26.92 2.38
C GLN A 316 17.54 26.32 1.00
N PRO A 317 17.35 27.09 -0.09
CA PRO A 317 17.72 26.64 -1.42
C PRO A 317 19.20 26.27 -1.53
N LYS A 318 19.50 25.18 -2.24
CA LYS A 318 20.87 24.76 -2.54
C LYS A 318 21.48 25.71 -3.56
N ARG A 319 22.70 26.21 -3.29
CA ARG A 319 23.48 26.90 -4.33
C ARG A 319 23.95 25.89 -5.37
N LEU A 320 23.50 26.07 -6.61
CA LEU A 320 23.90 25.31 -7.79
C LEU A 320 24.66 26.26 -8.72
N SER A 321 25.82 25.84 -9.23
CA SER A 321 26.49 26.56 -10.32
C SER A 321 25.77 26.30 -11.65
N ALA A 322 25.98 27.16 -12.65
CA ALA A 322 25.40 26.98 -13.98
C ALA A 322 25.85 25.65 -14.62
N GLU A 323 27.09 25.24 -14.39
CA GLU A 323 27.64 23.96 -14.85
C GLU A 323 26.97 22.77 -14.16
N GLN A 324 26.73 22.86 -12.85
CA GLN A 324 26.02 21.82 -12.11
C GLN A 324 24.59 21.66 -12.60
N LEU A 325 23.87 22.77 -12.79
CA LEU A 325 22.49 22.75 -13.29
C LEU A 325 22.44 22.20 -14.72
N SER A 326 23.34 22.64 -15.61
CA SER A 326 23.41 22.14 -16.98
C SER A 326 23.71 20.64 -17.04
N ALA A 327 24.57 20.13 -16.16
CA ALA A 327 24.87 18.70 -16.08
C ALA A 327 23.65 17.87 -15.62
N LEU A 328 22.85 18.40 -14.70
CA LEU A 328 21.64 17.75 -14.21
C LEU A 328 20.52 17.70 -15.25
N LEU A 329 20.49 18.64 -16.20
CA LEU A 329 19.43 18.75 -17.20
C LEU A 329 19.61 17.88 -18.45
N ARG A 330 20.75 17.18 -18.59
CA ARG A 330 21.06 16.28 -19.72
C ARG A 330 20.71 16.85 -21.11
N GLY A 331 21.01 18.13 -21.33
CA GLY A 331 20.79 18.81 -22.61
C GLY A 331 19.51 19.65 -22.71
N ALA A 332 18.64 19.66 -21.68
CA ALA A 332 17.56 20.65 -21.59
C ALA A 332 18.11 22.03 -21.18
N SER A 333 17.44 23.11 -21.63
CA SER A 333 17.82 24.49 -21.29
C SER A 333 17.68 24.78 -19.79
N PRO A 334 18.63 25.46 -19.12
CA PRO A 334 18.50 25.90 -17.73
C PRO A 334 17.20 26.66 -17.41
N GLU A 335 16.71 27.46 -18.35
CA GLU A 335 15.46 28.21 -18.22
C GLU A 335 14.26 27.27 -18.04
N SER A 336 14.31 26.06 -18.61
CA SER A 336 13.21 25.08 -18.54
C SER A 336 12.97 24.52 -17.14
N ALA A 337 13.95 24.56 -16.24
CA ALA A 337 13.84 24.02 -14.89
C ALA A 337 13.51 25.08 -13.83
N GLY A 338 13.72 26.37 -14.14
CA GLY A 338 13.66 27.46 -13.18
C GLY A 338 14.73 27.33 -12.09
N GLU A 339 15.82 28.10 -12.18
CA GLU A 339 16.99 27.96 -11.30
C GLU A 339 16.63 27.97 -9.80
N GLY A 340 15.69 28.84 -9.39
CA GLY A 340 15.21 28.90 -8.01
C GLY A 340 14.44 27.65 -7.57
N ALA A 341 13.59 27.10 -8.42
CA ALA A 341 12.83 25.88 -8.15
C ALA A 341 13.78 24.67 -8.05
N ALA A 342 14.73 24.56 -8.98
CA ALA A 342 15.76 23.53 -8.95
C ALA A 342 16.59 23.60 -7.65
N ALA A 343 17.00 24.81 -7.24
CA ALA A 343 17.73 25.03 -6.00
C ALA A 343 16.94 24.60 -4.75
N GLN A 344 15.63 24.92 -4.68
CA GLN A 344 14.76 24.53 -3.56
C GLN A 344 14.60 23.01 -3.47
N VAL A 345 14.30 22.35 -4.58
CA VAL A 345 14.13 20.89 -4.63
C VAL A 345 15.43 20.17 -4.31
N CYS A 346 16.56 20.62 -4.87
CA CYS A 346 17.87 20.05 -4.55
C CYS A 346 18.21 20.21 -3.06
N GLY A 347 17.86 21.35 -2.45
CA GLY A 347 18.05 21.57 -1.02
C GLY A 347 17.29 20.54 -0.16
N LEU A 348 16.03 20.27 -0.50
CA LEU A 348 15.21 19.27 0.19
C LEU A 348 15.75 17.85 -0.02
N LEU A 349 16.10 17.48 -1.25
CA LEU A 349 16.67 16.17 -1.57
C LEU A 349 17.96 15.91 -0.80
N ASP A 350 18.84 16.91 -0.66
CA ASP A 350 20.07 16.81 0.12
C ASP A 350 19.78 16.48 1.60
N GLN A 351 18.79 17.14 2.22
CA GLN A 351 18.44 16.86 3.61
C GLN A 351 17.76 15.50 3.80
N VAL A 352 16.89 15.09 2.86
CA VAL A 352 16.17 13.81 2.93
C VAL A 352 17.10 12.63 2.71
N LEU A 353 17.91 12.66 1.64
CA LEU A 353 18.80 11.54 1.31
C LEU A 353 20.00 11.41 2.25
N ARG A 354 20.38 12.49 2.95
CA ARG A 354 21.39 12.45 4.03
C ARG A 354 20.81 12.12 5.41
N GLY A 355 19.49 11.88 5.53
CA GLY A 355 18.84 11.52 6.79
C GLY A 355 18.77 12.64 7.83
N GLN A 356 18.83 13.91 7.41
CA GLN A 356 18.63 15.06 8.29
C GLN A 356 17.13 15.30 8.54
N VAL A 357 16.32 15.02 7.52
CA VAL A 357 14.86 15.12 7.52
C VAL A 357 14.29 13.82 6.93
N ARG A 358 13.12 13.36 7.37
CA ARG A 358 12.49 12.17 6.79
C ARG A 358 11.90 12.45 5.40
N ASN A 359 11.10 13.51 5.30
CA ASN A 359 10.34 13.86 4.10
C ASN A 359 10.16 15.38 3.97
N GLY A 360 9.61 15.83 2.85
CA GLY A 360 9.35 17.25 2.69
C GLY A 360 8.49 17.63 1.50
N ALA A 361 8.15 18.92 1.45
CA ALA A 361 7.36 19.50 0.37
C ALA A 361 7.99 20.80 -0.14
N ALA A 362 8.03 20.96 -1.45
CA ALA A 362 8.46 22.19 -2.12
C ALA A 362 7.26 22.82 -2.82
N ARG A 363 7.00 24.10 -2.56
CA ARG A 363 6.07 24.91 -3.37
C ARG A 363 6.86 25.51 -4.53
N VAL A 364 6.73 24.90 -5.71
CA VAL A 364 7.52 25.21 -6.91
C VAL A 364 6.68 25.03 -8.17
N PRO A 365 6.89 25.83 -9.22
CA PRO A 365 6.33 25.55 -10.53
C PRO A 365 6.90 24.24 -11.08
N THR A 366 6.04 23.27 -11.36
CA THR A 366 6.43 21.99 -11.97
C THR A 366 6.69 22.15 -13.45
N SER A 367 7.86 21.71 -13.91
CA SER A 367 8.22 21.67 -15.33
C SER A 367 8.99 20.39 -15.66
N GLN A 368 9.01 19.99 -16.93
CA GLN A 368 9.76 18.82 -17.38
C GLN A 368 11.26 18.93 -17.01
N GLY A 369 11.85 20.11 -17.16
CA GLY A 369 13.25 20.37 -16.79
C GLY A 369 13.51 20.20 -15.29
N LEU A 370 12.57 20.63 -14.43
CA LEU A 370 12.68 20.45 -12.99
C LEU A 370 12.65 18.96 -12.60
N LEU A 371 11.79 18.16 -13.23
CA LEU A 371 11.69 16.72 -12.95
C LEU A 371 12.95 15.95 -13.38
N VAL A 372 13.52 16.29 -14.54
CA VAL A 372 14.81 15.75 -14.99
C VAL A 372 15.92 16.11 -13.99
N CYS A 373 15.97 17.38 -13.57
CA CYS A 373 16.94 17.87 -12.59
C CYS A 373 16.82 17.13 -11.25
N ALA A 374 15.61 17.05 -10.69
CA ALA A 374 15.35 16.41 -9.41
C ALA A 374 15.72 14.91 -9.42
N SER A 375 15.32 14.19 -10.46
CA SER A 375 15.64 12.77 -10.64
C SER A 375 17.16 12.53 -10.71
N ASN A 376 17.86 13.30 -11.56
CA ASN A 376 19.31 13.17 -11.69
C ASN A 376 20.06 13.59 -10.43
N TYR A 377 19.57 14.59 -9.70
CA TYR A 377 20.20 15.01 -8.45
C TYR A 377 20.03 13.98 -7.34
N ALA A 378 18.84 13.38 -7.22
CA ALA A 378 18.59 12.27 -6.30
C ALA A 378 19.56 11.10 -6.55
N ARG A 379 19.78 10.76 -7.82
CA ARG A 379 20.76 9.75 -8.23
C ARG A 379 22.19 10.11 -7.82
N GLN A 380 22.61 11.36 -8.03
CA GLN A 380 23.94 11.83 -7.60
C GLN A 380 24.13 11.74 -6.08
N LEU A 381 23.04 11.88 -5.31
CA LEU A 381 23.04 11.72 -3.85
C LEU A 381 22.97 10.25 -3.39
N GLY A 382 22.85 9.30 -4.32
CA GLY A 382 22.89 7.86 -4.04
C GLY A 382 21.53 7.18 -3.93
N ALA A 383 20.43 7.82 -4.34
CA ALA A 383 19.16 7.12 -4.54
C ALA A 383 19.33 6.05 -5.63
N LYS A 384 19.00 4.79 -5.33
CA LYS A 384 19.17 3.66 -6.25
C LYS A 384 17.89 3.33 -6.99
N ARG A 385 16.73 3.60 -6.39
CA ARG A 385 15.42 3.30 -6.97
C ARG A 385 14.43 4.40 -6.59
N THR A 386 14.06 5.23 -7.57
CA THR A 386 13.12 6.33 -7.35
C THR A 386 11.75 5.97 -7.88
N LEU A 387 10.70 6.14 -7.08
CA LEU A 387 9.33 6.14 -7.57
C LEU A 387 8.88 7.59 -7.80
N LEU A 388 8.43 7.91 -9.01
CA LEU A 388 7.84 9.20 -9.34
C LEU A 388 6.36 9.02 -9.65
N LEU A 389 5.49 9.57 -8.78
CA LEU A 389 4.06 9.70 -9.03
C LEU A 389 3.77 11.13 -9.46
N SER A 390 3.31 11.32 -10.68
CA SER A 390 2.85 12.62 -11.19
C SER A 390 1.33 12.66 -11.26
N ILE A 391 0.73 13.78 -10.86
CA ILE A 391 -0.70 14.04 -10.93
C ILE A 391 -0.89 15.39 -11.61
N GLY A 392 -1.35 15.37 -12.86
CA GLY A 392 -1.59 16.59 -13.64
C GLY A 392 -0.33 17.35 -14.05
N ALA A 393 0.83 16.70 -14.08
CA ALA A 393 2.09 17.21 -14.64
C ALA A 393 2.66 16.21 -15.65
N GLU A 394 3.17 16.70 -16.77
CA GLU A 394 3.78 15.85 -17.79
C GLU A 394 5.20 15.45 -17.40
N VAL A 395 5.49 14.15 -17.42
CA VAL A 395 6.82 13.60 -17.11
C VAL A 395 7.55 13.23 -18.41
N PRO A 396 8.74 13.78 -18.69
CA PRO A 396 9.49 13.42 -19.89
C PRO A 396 10.03 11.99 -19.79
N ALA A 397 10.03 11.26 -20.90
CA ALA A 397 10.52 9.87 -20.96
C ALA A 397 11.97 9.70 -20.47
N SER A 398 12.80 10.73 -20.65
CA SER A 398 14.20 10.77 -20.21
C SER A 398 14.42 10.58 -18.72
N VAL A 399 13.39 10.76 -17.89
CA VAL A 399 13.44 10.49 -16.44
C VAL A 399 13.55 9.00 -16.14
N SER A 400 12.95 8.15 -16.98
CA SER A 400 12.86 6.69 -16.78
C SER A 400 13.84 5.87 -17.63
N ASP A 401 14.56 6.49 -18.56
CA ASP A 401 15.42 5.79 -19.55
C ASP A 401 16.50 4.90 -18.91
N ASP A 402 17.00 5.26 -17.72
CA ASP A 402 18.08 4.55 -17.04
C ASP A 402 17.58 3.31 -16.24
N GLY A 403 16.26 3.07 -16.18
CA GLY A 403 15.64 1.87 -15.58
C GLY A 403 15.56 1.84 -14.03
N ASP A 404 16.17 2.82 -13.37
CA ASP A 404 16.20 3.01 -11.90
C ASP A 404 15.07 3.92 -11.39
N VAL A 405 14.26 4.48 -12.28
CA VAL A 405 13.07 5.26 -11.95
C VAL A 405 11.83 4.55 -12.46
N LEU A 406 10.87 4.31 -11.57
CA LEU A 406 9.52 3.91 -11.92
C LEU A 406 8.64 5.17 -11.95
N VAL A 407 7.98 5.42 -13.08
CA VAL A 407 7.11 6.59 -13.28
C VAL A 407 5.67 6.12 -13.45
N LEU A 408 4.77 6.71 -12.67
CA LEU A 408 3.34 6.70 -12.94
C LEU A 408 2.88 8.15 -13.13
N ASP A 409 2.45 8.48 -14.34
CA ASP A 409 1.91 9.77 -14.72
C ASP A 409 0.38 9.68 -14.83
N VAL A 410 -0.33 10.28 -13.87
CA VAL A 410 -1.79 10.35 -13.85
C VAL A 410 -2.23 11.69 -14.44
N GLN A 411 -2.73 11.62 -15.65
CA GLN A 411 -3.24 12.76 -16.39
C GLN A 411 -4.77 12.85 -16.27
N GLY A 412 -5.32 14.06 -16.37
CA GLY A 412 -6.77 14.29 -16.37
C GLY A 412 -7.45 13.71 -17.63
N ALA A 413 -8.75 13.98 -17.80
CA ALA A 413 -9.47 13.51 -18.97
C ALA A 413 -8.80 13.97 -20.28
N ALA A 414 -8.53 13.03 -21.19
CA ALA A 414 -7.84 13.32 -22.45
C ALA A 414 -8.65 14.33 -23.28
N ALA A 415 -7.99 15.36 -23.80
CA ALA A 415 -8.65 16.35 -24.66
C ALA A 415 -8.98 15.80 -26.07
N GLU A 416 -8.35 14.70 -26.49
CA GLU A 416 -8.51 14.10 -27.81
C GLU A 416 -8.46 12.56 -27.71
N PRO A 417 -9.48 11.83 -28.19
CA PRO A 417 -9.45 10.37 -28.26
C PRO A 417 -8.52 9.92 -29.41
N GLY A 418 -7.40 9.27 -29.09
CA GLY A 418 -6.60 8.56 -30.10
C GLY A 418 -5.09 8.59 -29.95
N GLU A 419 -4.50 9.35 -29.02
CA GLU A 419 -3.06 9.20 -28.75
C GLU A 419 -2.80 7.94 -27.91
N PRO A 420 -1.92 7.03 -28.37
CA PRO A 420 -1.56 5.86 -27.59
C PRO A 420 -0.82 6.31 -26.32
N ALA A 421 -1.29 5.83 -25.16
CA ALA A 421 -0.55 5.98 -23.92
C ALA A 421 0.88 5.47 -24.14
N ARG A 422 1.89 6.32 -23.86
CA ARG A 422 3.28 5.88 -23.79
C ARG A 422 3.45 5.02 -22.54
N SER A 423 3.07 3.75 -22.63
CA SER A 423 3.18 2.80 -21.53
C SER A 423 4.32 1.82 -21.79
N GLY A 424 5.40 1.97 -21.03
CA GLY A 424 6.47 0.97 -20.89
C GLY A 424 6.39 0.27 -19.53
N GLU A 425 7.34 -0.62 -19.26
CA GLU A 425 7.45 -1.32 -17.96
C GLU A 425 7.74 -0.34 -16.81
N ARG A 426 8.51 0.72 -17.07
CA ARG A 426 9.00 1.68 -16.06
C ARG A 426 8.39 3.08 -16.17
N HIS A 427 7.58 3.33 -17.19
CA HIS A 427 6.91 4.61 -17.39
C HIS A 427 5.49 4.33 -17.85
N LEU A 428 4.53 4.56 -16.96
CA LEU A 428 3.12 4.33 -17.22
C LEU A 428 2.37 5.66 -17.21
N VAL A 429 1.69 5.96 -18.30
CA VAL A 429 0.77 7.09 -18.39
C VAL A 429 -0.66 6.57 -18.28
N ILE A 430 -1.43 7.09 -17.33
CA ILE A 430 -2.85 6.82 -17.16
C ILE A 430 -3.61 8.11 -17.41
N SER A 431 -4.48 8.09 -18.42
CA SER A 431 -5.40 9.17 -18.74
C SER A 431 -6.82 8.63 -18.75
N TRP A 432 -7.76 9.39 -18.19
CA TRP A 432 -9.13 8.92 -18.01
C TRP A 432 -9.99 9.22 -19.25
N PRO A 433 -10.70 8.23 -19.80
CA PRO A 433 -11.68 8.49 -20.85
C PRO A 433 -12.77 9.48 -20.45
N GLU A 434 -13.19 9.44 -19.18
CA GLU A 434 -14.27 10.26 -18.64
C GLU A 434 -13.84 10.94 -17.34
N PRO A 435 -14.40 12.12 -16.99
CA PRO A 435 -14.18 12.72 -15.68
C PRO A 435 -14.75 11.84 -14.56
N GLY A 436 -14.06 11.78 -13.42
CA GLY A 436 -14.53 11.08 -12.22
C GLY A 436 -13.74 11.45 -10.96
N GLU A 437 -14.31 11.10 -9.79
CA GLU A 437 -13.85 11.54 -8.47
C GLU A 437 -13.02 10.50 -7.69
N GLY A 438 -12.95 9.25 -8.15
CA GLY A 438 -12.40 8.10 -7.40
C GLY A 438 -11.15 7.47 -8.02
N GLU A 439 -10.89 7.83 -9.26
CA GLU A 439 -9.96 7.19 -10.19
C GLU A 439 -8.52 7.18 -9.68
N LEU A 440 -8.06 8.28 -9.07
CA LEU A 440 -6.71 8.37 -8.52
C LEU A 440 -6.49 7.34 -7.41
N LEU A 441 -7.44 7.21 -6.48
CA LEU A 441 -7.32 6.24 -5.38
C LEU A 441 -7.41 4.80 -5.90
N TRP A 442 -8.25 4.54 -6.91
CA TRP A 442 -8.31 3.25 -7.57
C TRP A 442 -7.01 2.88 -8.27
N THR A 443 -6.41 3.80 -9.03
CA THR A 443 -5.09 3.60 -9.64
C THR A 443 -4.02 3.38 -8.57
N LEU A 444 -4.07 4.11 -7.46
CA LEU A 444 -3.13 3.90 -6.37
C LEU A 444 -3.23 2.48 -5.80
N LEU A 445 -4.44 2.05 -5.44
CA LEU A 445 -4.68 0.77 -4.76
C LEU A 445 -4.46 -0.44 -5.68
N HIS A 446 -4.97 -0.38 -6.91
CA HIS A 446 -5.00 -1.55 -7.81
C HIS A 446 -3.80 -1.64 -8.74
N LEU A 447 -3.00 -0.58 -8.89
CA LEU A 447 -1.90 -0.52 -9.85
C LEU A 447 -0.60 -0.06 -9.18
N LEU A 448 -0.56 1.17 -8.65
CA LEU A 448 0.69 1.76 -8.18
C LEU A 448 1.28 1.04 -6.97
N LEU A 449 0.50 0.83 -5.91
CA LEU A 449 1.02 0.22 -4.68
C LEU A 449 1.57 -1.20 -4.91
N PRO A 450 0.85 -2.12 -5.62
CA PRO A 450 1.42 -3.42 -5.98
C PRO A 450 2.77 -3.31 -6.70
N MET A 451 2.86 -2.46 -7.73
CA MET A 451 4.12 -2.23 -8.47
C MET A 451 5.21 -1.64 -7.58
N ALA A 452 4.86 -0.66 -6.74
CA ALA A 452 5.81 0.03 -5.87
C ALA A 452 6.39 -0.87 -4.78
N TYR A 453 5.57 -1.77 -4.22
CA TYR A 453 6.04 -2.77 -3.27
C TYR A 453 7.00 -3.77 -3.92
N GLU A 454 6.75 -4.18 -5.16
CA GLU A 454 7.66 -5.05 -5.92
C GLU A 454 8.94 -4.29 -6.34
N PHE A 455 8.82 -3.02 -6.73
CA PHE A 455 9.94 -2.16 -7.12
C PHE A 455 10.84 -1.77 -5.94
N ARG A 456 10.28 -1.63 -4.73
CA ARG A 456 10.98 -1.26 -3.48
C ARG A 456 11.81 0.03 -3.60
N PRO A 457 11.17 1.18 -3.85
CA PRO A 457 11.90 2.45 -3.98
C PRO A 457 12.62 2.82 -2.67
N ASP A 458 13.74 3.53 -2.80
CA ASP A 458 14.44 4.17 -1.69
C ASP A 458 14.22 5.70 -1.64
N LEU A 459 13.55 6.26 -2.65
CA LEU A 459 13.04 7.64 -2.67
C LEU A 459 11.71 7.68 -3.41
N LEU A 460 10.80 8.56 -2.97
CA LEU A 460 9.56 8.86 -3.66
C LEU A 460 9.47 10.35 -3.99
N LEU A 461 9.19 10.66 -5.26
CA LEU A 461 8.84 11.99 -5.75
C LEU A 461 7.33 12.04 -6.03
N LEU A 462 6.61 12.89 -5.30
CA LEU A 462 5.18 13.14 -5.52
C LEU A 462 5.02 14.49 -6.22
N VAL A 463 4.58 14.51 -7.46
CA VAL A 463 4.49 15.73 -8.28
C VAL A 463 3.02 16.09 -8.47
N LEU A 464 2.63 17.28 -8.04
CA LEU A 464 1.29 17.84 -8.21
C LEU A 464 1.39 19.04 -9.15
N GLY A 465 0.95 18.84 -10.40
CA GLY A 465 0.98 19.86 -11.44
C GLY A 465 -0.24 20.78 -11.46
N ASP A 466 -0.19 21.79 -12.31
CA ASP A 466 -1.26 22.79 -12.51
C ASP A 466 -2.57 22.18 -13.01
N ALA A 467 -2.52 21.02 -13.67
CA ALA A 467 -3.71 20.30 -14.13
C ALA A 467 -4.24 19.29 -13.10
N SER A 468 -3.74 19.30 -11.85
CA SER A 468 -4.18 18.36 -10.81
C SER A 468 -5.68 18.46 -10.49
N ASP A 469 -6.29 19.64 -10.64
CA ASP A 469 -7.74 19.83 -10.54
C ASP A 469 -8.52 19.02 -11.58
N ARG A 470 -7.93 18.76 -12.76
CA ARG A 470 -8.53 17.92 -13.81
C ARG A 470 -8.54 16.43 -13.44
N CYS A 471 -7.76 16.04 -12.44
CA CYS A 471 -7.76 14.70 -11.85
C CYS A 471 -8.75 14.58 -10.67
N GLN A 472 -9.50 15.65 -10.35
CA GLN A 472 -10.53 15.70 -9.30
C GLN A 472 -10.05 15.19 -7.93
N ALA A 473 -8.76 15.33 -7.66
CA ALA A 473 -8.14 14.84 -6.44
C ALA A 473 -8.55 15.72 -5.24
N THR A 474 -9.53 15.28 -4.47
CA THR A 474 -9.96 16.03 -3.28
C THR A 474 -8.83 16.10 -2.25
N ALA A 475 -8.79 17.18 -1.45
CA ALA A 475 -7.82 17.32 -0.37
C ALA A 475 -7.83 16.10 0.59
N ARG A 476 -9.01 15.54 0.89
CA ARG A 476 -9.14 14.32 1.70
C ARG A 476 -8.43 13.14 1.02
N MET A 477 -8.69 12.89 -0.27
CA MET A 477 -8.06 11.83 -1.03
C MET A 477 -6.53 11.96 -1.05
N MET A 478 -6.01 13.16 -1.30
CA MET A 478 -4.57 13.42 -1.33
C MET A 478 -3.89 13.20 0.02
N GLY A 479 -4.61 13.45 1.12
CA GLY A 479 -4.16 13.08 2.46
C GLY A 479 -3.94 11.57 2.60
N HIS A 480 -4.89 10.76 2.11
CA HIS A 480 -4.77 9.30 2.11
C HIS A 480 -3.68 8.79 1.17
N VAL A 481 -3.61 9.32 -0.06
CA VAL A 481 -2.56 8.99 -1.04
C VAL A 481 -1.18 9.21 -0.40
N THR A 482 -0.94 10.39 0.16
CA THR A 482 0.35 10.75 0.77
C THR A 482 0.70 9.87 1.97
N LEU A 483 -0.29 9.44 2.76
CA LEU A 483 -0.04 8.56 3.90
C LEU A 483 0.29 7.12 3.46
N LEU A 484 -0.43 6.58 2.46
CA LEU A 484 -0.14 5.26 1.90
C LEU A 484 1.26 5.20 1.28
N LEU A 485 1.66 6.25 0.55
CA LEU A 485 2.98 6.34 -0.06
C LEU A 485 4.13 6.41 0.96
N GLN A 486 3.87 6.88 2.19
CA GLN A 486 4.86 6.86 3.27
C GLN A 486 5.17 5.46 3.81
N ALA A 487 4.40 4.42 3.43
CA ALA A 487 4.76 3.03 3.70
C ALA A 487 5.97 2.56 2.88
N LEU A 488 6.32 3.29 1.81
CA LEU A 488 7.42 2.99 0.92
C LEU A 488 8.65 3.84 1.27
N ALA A 489 9.83 3.46 0.79
CA ALA A 489 11.07 4.24 0.89
C ALA A 489 11.45 4.69 2.32
N ALA A 490 10.97 4.00 3.35
CA ALA A 490 11.06 4.43 4.76
C ALA A 490 10.50 5.84 5.02
N GLY A 491 9.44 6.19 4.30
CA GLY A 491 8.79 7.49 4.38
C GLY A 491 9.55 8.62 3.71
N ARG A 492 10.61 8.35 2.92
CA ARG A 492 11.37 9.36 2.16
C ARG A 492 10.58 9.85 0.94
N VAL A 493 9.63 10.73 1.21
CA VAL A 493 8.76 11.36 0.22
C VAL A 493 9.15 12.83 0.05
N VAL A 494 9.38 13.26 -1.18
CA VAL A 494 9.54 14.68 -1.55
C VAL A 494 8.38 15.08 -2.46
N ALA A 495 7.50 15.91 -1.95
CA ALA A 495 6.35 16.43 -2.70
C ALA A 495 6.73 17.74 -3.41
N LEU A 496 6.48 17.83 -4.71
CA LEU A 496 6.60 19.04 -5.52
C LEU A 496 5.18 19.51 -5.83
N VAL A 497 4.81 20.68 -5.35
CA VAL A 497 3.43 21.16 -5.47
C VAL A 497 3.44 22.50 -6.19
N THR A 498 2.79 22.53 -7.35
CA THR A 498 2.43 23.79 -8.00
C THR A 498 1.06 24.23 -7.49
N GLU A 499 0.94 25.49 -7.10
CA GLU A 499 -0.36 26.08 -6.80
C GLU A 499 -0.86 26.88 -7.99
N ALA A 500 -1.97 26.43 -8.58
CA ALA A 500 -2.82 27.21 -9.45
C ALA A 500 -4.21 27.30 -8.81
N GLY A 501 -4.54 28.40 -8.11
CA GLY A 501 -5.92 28.65 -7.65
C GLY A 501 -6.13 28.78 -6.12
N ASP A 502 -7.40 28.85 -5.73
CA ASP A 502 -7.95 29.38 -4.46
C ASP A 502 -7.31 28.81 -3.17
N PRO A 503 -6.75 29.66 -2.28
CA PRO A 503 -6.10 29.26 -1.02
C PRO A 503 -7.04 28.62 0.03
N SER A 504 -8.36 28.57 -0.21
CA SER A 504 -9.34 28.00 0.73
C SER A 504 -9.50 26.47 0.67
N CYS A 505 -8.93 25.80 -0.35
CA CYS A 505 -9.04 24.34 -0.56
C CYS A 505 -7.67 23.71 -0.89
N SER A 506 -6.72 23.76 0.03
CA SER A 506 -5.34 23.37 -0.28
C SER A 506 -5.11 21.85 -0.20
N THR A 507 -5.02 21.22 -1.38
CA THR A 507 -4.37 19.91 -1.53
C THR A 507 -2.99 19.90 -0.87
N LEU A 508 -2.27 21.01 -0.94
CA LEU A 508 -0.99 21.21 -0.28
C LEU A 508 -1.04 21.01 1.23
N GLY A 509 -1.98 21.66 1.92
CA GLY A 509 -2.12 21.53 3.37
C GLY A 509 -2.43 20.10 3.80
N SER A 510 -3.19 19.36 3.00
CA SER A 510 -3.45 17.94 3.24
C SER A 510 -2.19 17.08 3.05
N VAL A 511 -1.43 17.31 1.98
CA VAL A 511 -0.16 16.63 1.71
C VAL A 511 0.84 16.87 2.84
N VAL A 512 1.07 18.14 3.21
CA VAL A 512 1.99 18.51 4.30
C VAL A 512 1.54 17.92 5.64
N ARG A 513 0.25 18.01 5.96
CA ARG A 513 -0.33 17.39 7.16
C ARG A 513 -0.06 15.89 7.21
N SER A 514 -0.25 15.18 6.10
CA SER A 514 0.03 13.75 6.00
C SER A 514 1.51 13.44 6.12
N LEU A 515 2.41 14.23 5.52
CA LEU A 515 3.88 14.06 5.65
C LEU A 515 4.34 14.19 7.11
N GLN A 516 3.71 15.09 7.88
CA GLN A 516 3.90 15.24 9.32
C GLN A 516 3.36 14.05 10.15
N GLY A 517 2.69 13.09 9.51
CA GLY A 517 2.11 11.91 10.16
C GLY A 517 0.77 12.15 10.83
N ARG A 518 0.12 13.29 10.55
CA ARG A 518 -1.23 13.52 11.05
C ARG A 518 -2.21 12.76 10.15
N PRO A 519 -3.22 12.08 10.72
CA PRO A 519 -4.15 11.32 9.92
C PRO A 519 -4.97 12.23 9.00
N PRO A 520 -5.42 11.70 7.84
CA PRO A 520 -6.39 12.36 6.99
C PRO A 520 -7.69 12.68 7.74
N SER A 521 -8.48 13.60 7.19
CA SER A 521 -9.78 13.94 7.76
C SER A 521 -10.70 12.71 7.85
N PRO A 522 -11.49 12.58 8.93
CA PRO A 522 -12.38 11.44 9.13
C PRO A 522 -13.49 11.38 8.06
N PRO A 523 -14.22 10.25 7.98
CA PRO A 523 -15.39 10.10 7.11
C PRO A 523 -16.38 11.27 7.23
N THR A 524 -16.78 11.83 6.09
CA THR A 524 -17.85 12.83 6.01
C THR A 524 -19.15 12.14 5.60
N PRO A 525 -20.25 12.28 6.35
CA PRO A 525 -21.53 11.68 5.99
C PRO A 525 -21.96 12.04 4.56
N GLY A 526 -22.28 11.03 3.75
CA GLY A 526 -22.74 11.22 2.36
C GLY A 526 -21.64 11.42 1.31
N VAL A 527 -20.37 11.54 1.71
CA VAL A 527 -19.23 11.71 0.78
C VAL A 527 -18.41 10.43 0.75
N ARG A 528 -18.37 9.76 -0.41
CA ARG A 528 -17.54 8.57 -0.61
C ARG A 528 -16.09 8.98 -0.85
N LEU A 529 -15.15 8.36 -0.14
CA LEU A 529 -13.72 8.57 -0.38
C LEU A 529 -13.24 7.87 -1.67
N SER A 530 -13.84 6.72 -1.98
CA SER A 530 -13.52 5.90 -3.16
C SER A 530 -14.80 5.60 -3.95
N PRO A 531 -15.40 6.59 -4.63
CA PRO A 531 -16.52 6.32 -5.51
C PRO A 531 -16.08 5.37 -6.64
N PRO A 532 -16.95 4.45 -7.10
CA PRO A 532 -16.60 3.54 -8.18
C PRO A 532 -16.37 4.33 -9.48
N PRO A 533 -15.32 4.00 -10.26
CA PRO A 533 -15.08 4.62 -11.56
C PRO A 533 -16.24 4.39 -12.53
N THR A 534 -16.32 5.23 -13.56
CA THR A 534 -17.25 4.98 -14.67
C THR A 534 -16.89 3.66 -15.38
N PRO A 535 -17.83 3.00 -16.09
CA PRO A 535 -17.52 1.78 -16.83
C PRO A 535 -16.34 1.92 -17.80
N ALA A 536 -16.21 3.07 -18.46
CA ALA A 536 -15.10 3.35 -19.38
C ALA A 536 -13.76 3.47 -18.63
N ASN A 537 -13.72 4.24 -17.54
CA ASN A 537 -12.53 4.39 -16.69
C ASN A 537 -12.12 3.04 -16.07
N LEU A 538 -13.09 2.25 -15.63
CA LEU A 538 -12.86 0.92 -15.09
C LEU A 538 -12.26 -0.03 -16.12
N GLN A 539 -12.78 -0.03 -17.36
CA GLN A 539 -12.23 -0.83 -18.45
C GLN A 539 -10.80 -0.41 -18.80
N HIS A 540 -10.53 0.90 -18.82
CA HIS A 540 -9.20 1.44 -19.04
C HIS A 540 -8.20 0.99 -17.97
N LEU A 541 -8.55 1.16 -16.69
CA LEU A 541 -7.71 0.73 -15.57
C LEU A 541 -7.49 -0.79 -15.58
N ARG A 542 -8.52 -1.59 -15.90
CA ARG A 542 -8.40 -3.04 -16.05
C ARG A 542 -7.39 -3.41 -17.13
N GLY A 543 -7.39 -2.71 -18.26
CA GLY A 543 -6.41 -2.88 -19.33
C GLY A 543 -4.99 -2.62 -18.84
N ALA A 544 -4.78 -1.51 -18.12
CA ALA A 544 -3.48 -1.16 -17.55
C ALA A 544 -2.96 -2.21 -16.54
N VAL A 545 -3.82 -2.66 -15.61
CA VAL A 545 -3.46 -3.69 -14.63
C VAL A 545 -3.09 -5.02 -15.31
N ARG A 546 -3.87 -5.44 -16.32
CA ARG A 546 -3.58 -6.66 -17.09
C ARG A 546 -2.25 -6.57 -17.83
N ALA A 547 -2.00 -5.46 -18.53
CA ALA A 547 -0.76 -5.26 -19.27
C ALA A 547 0.46 -5.28 -18.33
N GLN A 548 0.37 -4.60 -17.18
CA GLN A 548 1.46 -4.58 -16.20
C GLN A 548 1.61 -5.90 -15.43
N GLY A 549 0.57 -6.73 -15.32
CA GLY A 549 0.65 -8.06 -14.71
C GLY A 549 1.63 -9.03 -15.40
N GLU A 550 1.96 -8.80 -16.68
CA GLU A 550 2.99 -9.56 -17.37
C GLU A 550 4.38 -9.32 -16.75
N CYS A 551 4.67 -8.07 -16.38
CA CYS A 551 5.96 -7.62 -15.83
C CYS A 551 6.03 -7.70 -14.30
N TRP A 552 4.91 -7.48 -13.61
CA TRP A 552 4.87 -7.31 -12.15
C TRP A 552 4.04 -8.42 -11.49
N ALA A 553 4.70 -9.26 -10.70
CA ALA A 553 4.08 -10.40 -10.02
C ALA A 553 2.96 -9.98 -9.06
N MET A 554 3.08 -8.84 -8.39
CA MET A 554 2.07 -8.31 -7.46
C MET A 554 0.76 -7.87 -8.16
N LEU A 555 0.78 -7.71 -9.49
CA LEU A 555 -0.40 -7.40 -10.30
C LEU A 555 -1.05 -8.61 -10.95
N ARG A 556 -0.37 -9.77 -10.96
CA ARG A 556 -0.90 -10.98 -11.58
C ARG A 556 -2.23 -11.40 -10.97
N SER A 557 -3.04 -12.05 -11.79
CA SER A 557 -4.26 -12.73 -11.35
C SER A 557 -4.04 -14.24 -11.43
N TRP A 558 -4.84 -14.98 -10.66
CA TRP A 558 -4.91 -16.42 -10.83
C TRP A 558 -5.21 -16.80 -12.29
N GLY A 559 -4.56 -17.86 -12.79
CA GLY A 559 -4.75 -18.35 -14.16
C GLY A 559 -4.07 -17.56 -15.28
N SER A 560 -3.39 -16.43 -15.01
CA SER A 560 -2.76 -15.61 -16.05
C SER A 560 -1.43 -16.15 -16.61
N GLY A 561 -1.10 -17.43 -16.35
CA GLY A 561 0.08 -18.12 -16.87
C GLY A 561 -0.29 -19.13 -17.94
N GLY A 562 -0.49 -18.70 -19.19
CA GLY A 562 -0.86 -19.63 -20.26
C GLY A 562 -1.35 -18.96 -21.54
N GLY A 563 -0.47 -18.19 -22.20
CA GLY A 563 -0.81 -17.45 -23.42
C GLY A 563 0.34 -17.38 -24.44
N GLY A 564 1.16 -18.43 -24.55
CA GLY A 564 2.21 -18.52 -25.55
C GLY A 564 1.90 -19.61 -26.57
N SER A 565 1.48 -19.24 -27.77
CA SER A 565 1.26 -20.19 -28.86
C SER A 565 2.57 -20.88 -29.26
N ALA A 566 2.68 -22.18 -29.00
CA ALA A 566 3.60 -23.05 -29.71
C ALA A 566 2.81 -24.21 -30.33
N LYS A 567 2.09 -23.90 -31.43
CA LYS A 567 1.86 -24.90 -32.47
C LYS A 567 3.23 -25.27 -33.04
N LYS A 568 3.87 -26.33 -32.54
CA LYS A 568 4.85 -27.08 -33.33
C LYS A 568 4.62 -28.58 -33.17
N GLN A 569 4.30 -29.14 -34.33
CA GLN A 569 4.20 -30.53 -34.71
C GLN A 569 5.37 -31.43 -34.26
N LEU A 570 4.98 -32.65 -33.84
CA LEU A 570 5.51 -33.97 -34.22
C LEU A 570 6.87 -34.44 -33.67
N PRO A 571 7.11 -35.77 -33.60
CA PRO A 571 6.25 -36.89 -34.00
C PRO A 571 5.56 -37.65 -32.85
#